data_AF-A0A0S8D6B1-F1
#
_entry.id   AF-A0A0S8D6B1-F1
#
_cell.length_a   1.000
_cell.length_b   1.000
_cell.length_c   1.000
_cell.angle_alpha   90.00
_cell.angle_beta   90.00
_cell.angle_gamma   90.00
#
_symmetry.space_group_name_H-M   'P 1'
#
loop_
_entity.id
_entity.type
_entity.pdbx_description
1 polymer ?
#
loop_
_entity_poly.entity_id
_entity_poly.type
_entity_poly.pdbx_seq_one_letter_code
_entity_poly.pdbx_strand_id
1 'polypeptide(L)'
;MRSTAGFTLIELVVTLSVIAILAALALPRYIALQTQARAAKTQAIFGGIRSAAALAHAQVLATNTVTSGAAVISMEGQNVTIVNGYPTADLAGIITATQMNT
;
A
#
# COMPACT_ATOMS: atom_id res chain seq x y z
N MET A 1 23.70 6.99 -53.33
CA MET A 1 23.68 7.68 -52.02
C MET A 1 22.23 7.86 -51.63
N ARG A 2 21.76 7.28 -50.52
CA ARG A 2 20.37 7.45 -50.05
C ARG A 2 20.31 8.76 -49.27
N SER A 3 19.47 9.71 -49.67
CA SER A 3 19.25 10.93 -48.89
C SER A 3 18.42 10.58 -47.66
N THR A 4 19.00 10.69 -46.47
CA THR A 4 18.24 10.69 -45.23
C THR A 4 17.42 11.99 -45.20
N ALA A 5 16.11 11.88 -45.36
CA ALA A 5 15.21 13.02 -45.16
C ALA A 5 15.28 13.41 -43.67
N GLY A 6 15.76 14.63 -43.40
CA GLY A 6 15.75 15.21 -42.06
C GLY A 6 14.35 15.69 -41.67
N PHE A 7 14.11 15.82 -40.37
CA PHE A 7 12.88 16.37 -39.82
C PHE A 7 12.80 17.88 -40.09
N THR A 8 11.64 18.39 -40.49
CA THR A 8 11.43 19.81 -40.76
C THR A 8 11.16 20.60 -39.47
N LEU A 9 11.47 21.90 -39.49
CA LEU A 9 11.18 22.78 -38.36
C LEU A 9 9.69 22.83 -38.03
N ILE A 10 8.82 22.75 -39.06
CA ILE A 10 7.38 22.78 -38.84
C ILE A 10 6.87 21.47 -38.20
N GLU A 11 7.42 20.31 -38.57
CA GLU A 11 7.09 19.06 -37.90
C GLU A 11 7.47 19.09 -36.41
N LEU A 12 8.59 19.71 -36.06
CA LEU A 12 9.01 19.86 -34.65
C LEU A 12 8.03 20.73 -33.86
N VAL A 13 7.61 21.86 -34.43
CA VAL A 13 6.67 22.77 -33.77
C VAL A 13 5.28 22.13 -33.61
N VAL A 14 4.78 21.47 -34.66
CA VAL A 14 3.48 20.78 -34.61
C VAL A 14 3.53 19.61 -33.62
N THR A 15 4.63 18.83 -33.59
CA THR A 15 4.74 17.70 -32.66
C THR A 15 4.81 18.16 -31.21
N LEU A 16 5.62 19.18 -30.90
CA LEU A 16 5.72 19.73 -29.55
C LEU A 16 4.38 20.33 -29.10
N SER A 17 3.68 21.05 -29.97
CA SER A 17 2.37 21.65 -29.64
C SER A 17 1.31 20.59 -29.36
N VAL A 18 1.26 19.50 -30.13
CA VAL A 18 0.37 18.37 -29.84
C VAL A 18 0.70 17.73 -28.49
N ILE A 19 1.98 17.43 -28.21
CA ILE A 19 2.42 16.87 -26.92
C ILE A 19 2.08 17.82 -25.77
N ALA A 20 2.26 19.13 -25.95
CA ALA A 20 1.94 20.13 -24.93
C ALA A 20 0.44 20.15 -24.57
N ILE A 21 -0.44 20.08 -25.56
CA ILE A 21 -1.89 20.01 -25.33
C ILE A 21 -2.26 18.70 -24.61
N LEU A 22 -1.72 17.57 -25.09
CA LEU A 22 -1.97 16.27 -24.46
C LEU A 22 -1.46 16.25 -23.01
N ALA A 23 -0.27 16.79 -22.75
CA ALA A 23 0.31 16.87 -21.42
C ALA A 23 -0.50 17.77 -20.48
N ALA A 24 -0.99 18.92 -20.97
CA ALA A 24 -1.81 19.84 -20.20
C ALA A 24 -3.11 19.18 -19.69
N LEU A 25 -3.70 18.28 -20.48
CA LEU A 25 -4.92 17.55 -20.10
C LEU A 25 -4.62 16.27 -19.29
N ALA A 26 -3.53 15.57 -19.58
CA ALA A 26 -3.21 14.30 -18.94
C ALA A 26 -2.60 14.46 -17.55
N LEU A 27 -1.76 15.48 -17.33
CA LEU A 27 -1.02 15.66 -16.08
C LEU A 27 -1.93 15.87 -14.85
N PRO A 28 -2.99 16.72 -14.90
CA PRO A 28 -3.88 16.90 -13.75
C PRO A 28 -4.59 15.60 -13.36
N ARG A 29 -5.04 14.82 -14.35
CA ARG A 29 -5.68 13.51 -14.13
C ARG A 29 -4.69 12.50 -13.55
N TYR A 30 -3.45 12.48 -14.05
CA TYR A 30 -2.42 11.58 -13.55
C TYR A 30 -2.10 11.84 -12.07
N ILE A 31 -1.95 13.11 -11.69
CA ILE A 31 -1.73 13.50 -10.29
C ILE A 31 -2.94 13.09 -9.43
N ALA A 32 -4.17 13.38 -9.88
CA ALA A 32 -5.37 12.99 -9.16
C ALA A 32 -5.44 11.46 -8.93
N LEU A 33 -5.17 10.65 -9.96
CA LEU A 33 -5.14 9.19 -9.84
C LEU A 33 -4.07 8.71 -8.87
N GLN A 34 -2.87 9.31 -8.85
CA GLN A 34 -1.84 8.96 -7.88
C GLN A 34 -2.29 9.27 -6.44
N THR A 35 -2.92 10.43 -6.21
CA THR A 35 -3.42 10.78 -4.88
C THR A 35 -4.51 9.82 -4.40
N GLN A 36 -5.45 9.46 -5.28
CA GLN A 36 -6.50 8.48 -4.98
C GLN A 36 -5.91 7.09 -4.71
N ALA A 37 -4.93 6.65 -5.50
CA ALA A 37 -4.26 5.36 -5.29
C ALA A 37 -3.53 5.30 -3.96
N ARG A 38 -2.85 6.38 -3.55
CA ARG A 38 -2.19 6.47 -2.24
C ARG A 38 -3.21 6.42 -1.10
N ALA A 39 -4.28 7.20 -1.19
CA ALA A 39 -5.35 7.18 -0.20
C ALA A 39 -6.01 5.79 -0.07
N ALA A 40 -6.30 5.14 -1.20
CA ALA A 40 -6.83 3.79 -1.23
C ALA A 40 -5.88 2.76 -0.62
N LYS A 41 -4.57 2.85 -0.91
CA LYS A 41 -3.55 1.98 -0.30
C LYS A 41 -3.50 2.16 1.22
N THR A 42 -3.49 3.40 1.70
CA THR A 42 -3.51 3.68 3.15
C THR A 42 -4.77 3.12 3.81
N GLN A 43 -5.94 3.30 3.18
CA GLN A 43 -7.19 2.75 3.69
C GLN A 43 -7.19 1.22 3.71
N ALA A 44 -6.62 0.59 2.68
CA ALA A 44 -6.48 -0.87 2.62
C ALA A 44 -5.56 -1.39 3.73
N ILE A 45 -4.41 -0.74 3.97
CA ILE A 45 -3.49 -1.08 5.06
C ILE A 45 -4.19 -0.92 6.42
N PHE A 46 -4.89 0.19 6.63
CA PHE A 46 -5.63 0.42 7.88
C PHE A 46 -6.71 -0.63 8.11
N GLY A 47 -7.45 -1.01 7.06
CA GLY A 47 -8.42 -2.10 7.11
C GLY A 47 -7.77 -3.44 7.46
N GLY A 48 -6.63 -3.76 6.87
CA GLY A 48 -5.84 -4.95 7.18
C GLY A 48 -5.40 -5.00 8.65
N ILE A 49 -4.88 -3.90 9.18
CA ILE A 49 -4.47 -3.76 10.60
C ILE A 49 -5.67 -4.01 11.53
N ARG A 50 -6.82 -3.38 11.24
CA ARG A 50 -8.03 -3.55 12.06
C ARG A 50 -8.53 -4.99 12.06
N SER A 51 -8.55 -5.63 10.89
CA SER A 51 -8.95 -7.03 10.77
C SER A 51 -7.98 -7.97 11.49
N ALA A 52 -6.67 -7.77 11.32
CA ALA A 52 -5.65 -8.58 12.00
C ALA A 52 -5.72 -8.44 13.53
N ALA A 53 -5.90 -7.21 14.05
CA ALA A 53 -6.07 -6.98 15.48
C ALA A 53 -7.33 -7.66 16.03
N ALA A 54 -8.45 -7.61 15.28
CA ALA A 54 -9.68 -8.28 15.68
C ALA A 54 -9.54 -9.81 15.67
N LEU A 55 -8.88 -10.38 14.66
CA LEU A 55 -8.61 -11.82 14.59
C LEU A 55 -7.65 -12.29 15.68
N ALA A 56 -6.58 -11.53 15.94
CA ALA A 56 -5.65 -11.80 17.03
C ALA A 56 -6.40 -11.80 18.38
N HIS A 57 -7.25 -10.80 18.61
CA HIS A 57 -8.05 -10.73 19.82
C HIS A 57 -9.02 -11.91 19.95
N ALA A 58 -9.70 -12.28 18.86
CA ALA A 58 -10.57 -13.46 18.85
C ALA A 58 -9.81 -14.75 19.16
N GLN A 59 -8.58 -14.89 18.65
CA GLN A 59 -7.72 -16.03 18.94
C GLN A 59 -7.36 -16.10 20.43
N VAL A 60 -7.01 -14.96 21.05
CA VAL A 60 -6.72 -14.88 22.49
C VAL A 60 -7.89 -15.38 23.33
N LEU A 61 -9.11 -14.94 22.98
CA LEU A 61 -10.33 -15.36 23.66
C LEU A 61 -10.61 -16.86 23.44
N ALA A 62 -10.35 -17.38 22.24
CA ALA A 62 -10.57 -18.79 21.91
C ALA A 62 -9.59 -19.72 22.62
N THR A 63 -8.33 -19.32 22.78
CA THR A 63 -7.28 -20.14 23.41
C THR A 63 -7.16 -19.93 24.92
N ASN A 64 -7.99 -19.05 25.52
CA ASN A 64 -7.87 -18.58 26.90
C ASN A 64 -6.44 -18.10 27.23
N THR A 65 -5.73 -17.56 26.25
CA THR A 65 -4.40 -16.98 26.47
C THR A 65 -4.56 -15.69 27.27
N VAL A 66 -3.63 -15.45 28.20
CA VAL A 66 -3.72 -14.38 29.21
C VAL A 66 -4.16 -13.03 28.61
N THR A 67 -5.25 -12.46 29.14
CA THR A 67 -5.82 -11.17 28.72
C THR A 67 -5.19 -9.96 29.42
N SER A 68 -4.25 -10.19 30.33
CA SER A 68 -3.46 -9.16 31.02
C SER A 68 -1.97 -9.50 30.97
N GLY A 69 -1.16 -8.58 30.42
CA GLY A 69 0.29 -8.78 30.26
C GLY A 69 0.68 -9.28 28.87
N ALA A 70 1.98 -9.57 28.73
CA ALA A 70 2.57 -10.01 27.47
C ALA A 70 2.39 -11.52 27.25
N ALA A 71 2.03 -11.91 26.03
CA ALA A 71 1.93 -13.30 25.63
C ALA A 71 2.27 -13.44 24.14
N VAL A 72 2.32 -14.68 23.65
CA VAL A 72 2.50 -15.01 22.24
C VAL A 72 1.35 -15.93 21.83
N ILE A 73 0.76 -15.65 20.67
CA ILE A 73 -0.23 -16.53 20.02
C ILE A 73 0.28 -16.97 18.66
N SER A 74 -0.15 -18.14 18.21
CA SER A 74 0.10 -18.59 16.84
C SER A 74 -1.06 -18.18 15.95
N MET A 75 -0.76 -17.42 14.89
CA MET A 75 -1.68 -17.04 13.83
C MET A 75 -1.10 -17.50 12.50
N GLU A 76 -1.81 -18.36 11.77
CA GLU A 76 -1.34 -18.90 10.48
C GLU A 76 0.08 -19.50 10.54
N GLY A 77 0.42 -20.14 11.66
CA GLY A 77 1.75 -20.73 11.89
C GLY A 77 2.85 -19.72 12.23
N GLN A 78 2.53 -18.44 12.38
CA GLN A 78 3.46 -17.39 12.81
C GLN A 78 3.22 -17.00 14.27
N ASN A 79 4.31 -16.74 14.99
CA ASN A 79 4.24 -16.27 16.37
C ASN A 79 3.98 -14.77 16.40
N VAL A 80 2.84 -14.38 16.93
CA VAL A 80 2.41 -12.98 17.10
C VAL A 80 2.52 -12.59 18.56
N THR A 81 3.31 -11.56 18.87
CA THR A 81 3.40 -10.99 20.21
C THR A 81 2.18 -10.13 20.51
N ILE A 82 1.58 -10.35 21.68
CA ILE A 82 0.38 -9.66 22.14
C ILE A 82 0.58 -9.07 23.53
N VAL A 83 -0.10 -7.96 23.80
CA VAL A 83 -0.22 -7.35 25.13
C VAL A 83 -1.68 -6.99 25.35
N ASN A 84 -2.24 -7.37 26.50
CA ASN A 84 -3.64 -7.10 26.87
C ASN A 84 -4.65 -7.58 25.80
N GLY A 85 -4.36 -8.70 25.15
CA GLY A 85 -5.21 -9.29 24.13
C GLY A 85 -5.16 -8.63 22.75
N TYR A 86 -4.22 -7.73 22.48
CA TYR A 86 -4.00 -7.13 21.16
C TYR A 86 -2.54 -7.26 20.71
N PRO A 87 -2.27 -7.33 19.39
CA PRO A 87 -0.90 -7.36 18.88
C PRO A 87 -0.08 -6.13 19.30
N THR A 88 1.20 -6.33 19.61
CA THR A 88 2.15 -5.23 19.88
C THR A 88 2.42 -4.40 18.62
N ALA A 89 2.76 -3.12 18.79
CA ALA A 89 3.06 -2.21 17.69
C ALA A 89 4.51 -2.35 17.17
N ASP A 90 4.94 -3.58 16.90
CA ASP A 90 6.28 -3.95 16.44
C ASP A 90 6.24 -5.03 15.34
N LEU A 91 7.43 -5.47 14.91
CA LEU A 91 7.59 -6.45 13.83
C LEU A 91 6.95 -7.80 14.18
N ALA A 92 7.15 -8.26 15.42
CA ALA A 92 6.65 -9.54 15.90
C ALA A 92 5.15 -9.50 16.26
N GLY A 93 4.56 -8.32 16.43
CA GLY A 93 3.14 -8.14 16.73
C GLY A 93 2.33 -7.88 15.48
N ILE A 94 1.87 -6.63 15.32
CA ILE A 94 0.88 -6.26 14.31
C ILE A 94 1.37 -6.46 12.87
N ILE A 95 2.67 -6.33 12.61
CA ILE A 95 3.22 -6.52 11.25
C ILE A 95 3.16 -8.00 10.85
N THR A 96 3.55 -8.91 11.74
CA THR A 96 3.41 -10.35 11.52
C THR A 96 1.93 -10.76 11.46
N ALA A 97 1.07 -10.21 12.33
CA ALA A 97 -0.37 -10.49 12.34
C ALA A 97 -1.08 -10.06 11.05
N THR A 98 -0.61 -8.98 10.41
CA THR A 98 -1.15 -8.48 9.14
C THR A 98 -0.52 -9.13 7.92
N GLN A 99 0.51 -9.97 8.10
CA GLN A 99 1.34 -10.53 7.03
C GLN A 99 1.87 -9.45 6.07
N MET A 100 2.09 -8.25 6.59
CA MET A 100 2.51 -7.12 5.77
C MET A 100 3.99 -7.28 5.45
N ASN A 101 4.30 -7.45 4.16
CA ASN A 101 5.67 -7.39 3.69
C ASN A 101 6.11 -5.91 3.62
N THR A 102 6.95 -5.50 4.56
CA THR A 102 7.53 -4.15 4.63
C THR A 102 8.74 -4.02 3.73
#